data_AF-A0A2C1K402-F1
#
_entry.id   AF-A0A2C1K402-F1
#
_cell.length_a   1.000
_cell.length_b   1.000
_cell.length_c   1.000
_cell.angle_alpha   90.00
_cell.angle_beta   90.00
_cell.angle_gamma   90.00
#
_symmetry.space_group_name_H-M   'P 1'
#
loop_
_entity.id
_entity.type
_entity.pdbx_description
1 polymer ?
#
loop_
_entity_poly.entity_id
_entity_poly.type
_entity_poly.pdbx_seq_one_letter_code
_entity_poly.pdbx_strand_id
1 'polypeptide(L)'
;MEKVIISVLPKNEKYTITYTYQLLVESDIESKFITESRIPFDYKSKNTFITVEGIAYNHAANRLSERILSSIEAEKVEELDEQEFVSISGYKNNWSNSLKLKNEKLMNIQIGVRKLDERRSRVTIATPIIISEY
;
A
#
# COMPACT_ATOMS: atom_id res chain seq x y z
N MET A 1 10.71 -0.74 -13.19
CA MET A 1 9.99 -1.75 -14.00
C MET A 1 8.57 -1.27 -14.23
N GLU A 2 8.11 -1.29 -15.46
CA GLU A 2 6.73 -0.99 -15.84
C GLU A 2 6.08 -2.26 -16.38
N LYS A 3 4.83 -2.53 -15.98
CA LYS A 3 4.09 -3.74 -16.35
C LYS A 3 2.63 -3.40 -16.63
N VAL A 4 2.15 -3.85 -17.79
CA VAL A 4 0.74 -3.81 -18.17
C VAL A 4 0.20 -5.23 -18.24
N ILE A 5 -0.92 -5.48 -17.58
CA ILE A 5 -1.63 -6.75 -17.62
C ILE A 5 -3.02 -6.50 -18.16
N ILE A 6 -3.39 -7.24 -19.20
CA ILE A 6 -4.75 -7.27 -19.75
C ILE A 6 -5.28 -8.68 -19.53
N SER A 7 -6.34 -8.79 -18.74
CA SER A 7 -6.99 -10.08 -18.45
C SER A 7 -8.38 -10.09 -19.06
N VAL A 8 -8.69 -11.14 -19.83
CA VAL A 8 -10.01 -11.35 -20.45
C VAL A 8 -10.59 -12.64 -19.88
N LEU A 9 -11.69 -12.52 -19.16
CA LEU A 9 -12.36 -13.64 -18.51
C LEU A 9 -13.77 -13.81 -19.11
N PRO A 10 -14.04 -14.93 -19.82
CA PRO A 10 -15.38 -15.22 -20.32
C PRO A 10 -16.31 -15.62 -19.17
N LYS A 11 -17.54 -15.10 -19.15
CA LYS A 11 -18.59 -15.44 -18.21
C LYS A 11 -19.96 -15.28 -18.88
N ASN A 12 -20.67 -16.40 -19.09
CA ASN A 12 -22.04 -16.45 -19.64
C ASN A 12 -22.22 -15.56 -20.90
N GLU A 13 -21.48 -15.86 -21.98
CA GLU A 13 -21.50 -15.13 -23.26
C GLU A 13 -21.03 -13.66 -23.19
N LYS A 14 -20.53 -13.22 -22.04
CA LYS A 14 -19.90 -11.91 -21.84
C LYS A 14 -18.42 -12.08 -21.53
N TYR A 15 -17.66 -11.02 -21.72
CA TYR A 15 -16.26 -10.96 -21.33
C TYR A 15 -16.08 -9.89 -20.25
N THR A 16 -15.35 -10.22 -19.19
CA THR A 16 -14.82 -9.24 -18.25
C THR A 16 -13.39 -8.94 -18.68
N ILE A 17 -13.11 -7.67 -18.98
CA ILE A 17 -11.77 -7.22 -19.35
C ILE A 17 -11.23 -6.36 -18.21
N THR A 18 -10.06 -6.70 -17.70
CA THR A 18 -9.35 -5.94 -16.67
C THR A 18 -8.03 -5.43 -17.23
N TYR A 19 -7.77 -4.13 -17.02
CA TYR A 19 -6.50 -3.48 -17.33
C TYR A 19 -5.81 -3.11 -16.02
N THR A 20 -4.60 -3.61 -15.82
CA THR A 20 -3.76 -3.27 -14.66
C THR A 20 -2.47 -2.66 -15.16
N TYR A 21 -2.14 -1.49 -14.63
CA TYR A 21 -0.84 -0.83 -14.81
C TYR A 21 -0.10 -0.84 -13.48
N GLN A 22 1.14 -1.33 -13.51
CA GLN A 22 2.01 -1.36 -12.35
C GLN A 22 3.35 -0.71 -12.71
N LEU A 23 3.74 0.26 -11.90
CA LEU A 23 5.04 0.90 -11.96
C LEU A 23 5.78 0.64 -10.65
N LEU A 24 6.93 -0.03 -10.75
CA LEU A 24 7.85 -0.24 -9.65
C LEU A 24 9.11 0.59 -9.91
N VAL A 25 9.45 1.47 -8.98
CA VAL A 25 10.65 2.32 -9.06
C VAL A 25 11.49 2.06 -7.82
N GLU A 26 12.74 1.65 -8.03
CA GLU A 26 13.76 1.59 -6.98
C GLU A 26 14.63 2.85 -7.10
N SER A 27 14.20 3.92 -6.43
CA SER A 27 14.90 5.21 -6.45
C SER A 27 14.42 6.08 -5.30
N ASP A 28 15.03 7.25 -5.15
CA ASP A 28 14.55 8.29 -4.26
C ASP A 28 13.17 8.79 -4.70
N ILE A 29 12.37 9.22 -3.72
CA ILE A 29 10.99 9.67 -3.94
C ILE A 29 10.90 10.92 -4.83
N GLU A 30 11.99 11.69 -4.91
CA GLU A 30 12.11 12.88 -5.75
C GLU A 30 12.58 12.58 -7.19
N SER A 31 12.75 11.30 -7.54
CA SER A 31 13.17 10.94 -8.88
C SER A 31 12.12 11.36 -9.92
N LYS A 32 12.58 11.91 -11.05
CA LYS A 32 11.72 12.33 -12.17
C LYS A 32 10.80 11.22 -12.69
N PHE A 33 11.22 9.96 -12.51
CA PHE A 33 10.43 8.79 -12.85
C PHE A 33 9.07 8.78 -12.15
N ILE A 34 8.99 9.22 -10.89
CA ILE A 34 7.72 9.25 -10.13
C ILE A 34 6.83 10.41 -10.63
N THR A 35 7.42 11.56 -10.91
CA THR A 35 6.68 12.79 -11.25
C THR A 35 6.24 12.87 -12.71
N GLU A 36 6.91 12.17 -13.63
CA GLU A 36 6.69 12.29 -15.08
C GLU A 36 6.07 11.03 -15.72
N SER A 37 5.82 9.97 -14.94
CA SER A 37 5.22 8.73 -15.45
C SER A 37 3.82 8.96 -16.03
N ARG A 38 3.62 8.50 -17.26
CA ARG A 38 2.34 8.59 -17.97
C ARG A 38 1.64 7.24 -17.92
N ILE A 39 0.46 7.20 -17.30
CA ILE A 39 -0.38 6.01 -17.31
C ILE A 39 -1.05 5.94 -18.69
N PRO A 40 -0.86 4.86 -19.47
CA PRO A 40 -1.21 4.83 -20.89
C PRO A 40 -2.72 4.63 -21.17
N PHE A 41 -3.58 4.81 -20.18
CA PHE A 41 -5.04 4.65 -20.30
C PHE A 41 -5.80 5.38 -19.20
N ASP A 42 -7.08 5.65 -19.45
CA ASP A 42 -7.98 6.19 -18.44
C ASP A 42 -8.32 5.14 -17.39
N TYR A 43 -8.13 5.49 -16.12
CA TYR A 43 -8.50 4.64 -14.99
C TYR A 43 -9.41 5.41 -14.03
N LYS A 44 -10.30 4.68 -13.36
CA LYS A 44 -11.09 5.25 -12.27
C LYS A 44 -10.14 5.55 -11.12
N SER A 45 -10.06 6.80 -10.69
CA SER A 45 -9.15 7.25 -9.61
C SER A 45 -9.30 6.47 -8.30
N LYS A 46 -10.47 5.87 -8.03
CA LYS A 46 -10.72 5.00 -6.88
C LYS A 46 -9.99 3.64 -6.93
N ASN A 47 -9.34 3.29 -8.04
CA ASN A 47 -8.62 2.03 -8.22
C ASN A 47 -7.09 2.21 -8.18
N THR A 48 -6.61 3.31 -7.60
CA THR A 48 -5.17 3.55 -7.44
C THR A 48 -4.68 2.97 -6.12
N PHE A 49 -3.60 2.20 -6.21
CA PHE A 49 -2.86 1.65 -5.08
C PHE A 49 -1.44 2.18 -5.15
N ILE A 50 -0.96 2.75 -4.05
CA ILE A 50 0.40 3.30 -3.93
C ILE A 50 1.07 2.60 -2.77
N THR A 51 2.29 2.11 -2.98
CA THR A 51 3.12 1.50 -1.95
C THR A 51 4.48 2.18 -1.95
N VAL A 52 4.98 2.51 -0.76
CA VAL A 52 6.35 2.99 -0.53
C VAL A 52 7.02 2.02 0.43
N GLU A 53 8.23 1.59 0.10
CA GLU A 53 9.02 0.70 0.94
C GLU A 53 10.36 1.32 1.32
N GLY A 54 10.85 0.99 2.52
CA GLY A 54 12.14 1.47 3.01
C GLY A 54 12.71 0.59 4.11
N ILE A 55 13.97 0.84 4.47
CA ILE A 55 14.65 0.17 5.59
C ILE A 55 14.79 1.16 6.74
N ALA A 56 14.29 0.77 7.91
CA ALA A 56 14.49 1.49 9.16
C ALA A 56 15.54 0.77 10.02
N TYR A 57 16.32 1.54 10.78
CA TYR A 57 17.38 1.03 11.63
C TYR A 57 17.08 1.28 13.11
N ASN A 58 17.34 0.29 13.95
CA ASN A 58 17.29 0.38 15.42
C ASN A 58 15.95 0.91 15.98
N HIS A 59 14.84 0.51 15.37
CA HIS A 59 13.49 0.83 15.83
C HIS A 59 12.70 -0.44 16.12
N ALA A 60 11.99 -0.46 17.25
CA ALA A 60 10.99 -1.50 17.51
C ALA A 60 9.82 -1.36 16.53
N ALA A 61 9.35 -2.49 15.97
CA ALA A 61 8.38 -2.50 14.88
C ALA A 61 7.06 -1.78 15.25
N ASN A 62 6.53 -2.06 16.44
CA ASN A 62 5.31 -1.45 16.96
C ASN A 62 5.45 0.07 17.17
N ARG A 63 6.55 0.52 17.79
CA ARG A 63 6.78 1.96 18.00
C ARG A 63 6.98 2.70 16.68
N LEU A 64 7.60 2.05 15.70
CA LEU A 64 7.79 2.64 14.38
C LEU A 64 6.47 2.77 13.62
N SER A 65 5.66 1.71 13.57
CA SER A 65 4.36 1.73 12.90
C SER A 65 3.42 2.75 13.52
N GLU A 66 3.36 2.86 14.85
CA GLU A 66 2.55 3.88 15.54
C GLU A 66 3.04 5.31 15.26
N ARG A 67 4.35 5.54 15.24
CA ARG A 67 4.91 6.86 14.88
C ARG A 67 4.57 7.26 13.45
N ILE A 68 4.65 6.33 12.51
CA ILE A 68 4.29 6.58 11.11
C ILE A 68 2.80 6.92 11.02
N LEU A 69 1.93 6.10 11.62
CA LEU A 69 0.49 6.34 11.62
C LEU A 69 0.15 7.72 12.20
N SER A 70 0.76 8.08 13.32
CA SER A 70 0.59 9.38 13.97
C SER A 70 1.07 10.53 13.10
N SER A 71 2.18 10.39 12.38
CA SER A 71 2.69 11.45 11.48
C SER A 71 1.78 11.70 10.27
N ILE A 72 0.97 10.71 9.90
CA ILE A 72 -0.02 10.81 8.83
C ILE A 72 -1.37 11.29 9.40
N GLU A 73 -1.44 11.45 10.73
CA GLU A 73 -2.65 11.84 11.47
C GLU A 73 -3.85 10.93 11.14
N ALA A 74 -3.59 9.63 10.97
CA ALA A 74 -4.59 8.62 10.70
C ALA A 74 -5.02 7.93 12.00
N GLU A 75 -6.29 7.57 12.08
CA GLU A 75 -6.84 6.80 13.20
C GLU A 75 -6.51 5.32 13.04
N LYS A 76 -6.07 4.65 14.11
CA LYS A 76 -5.84 3.21 14.12
C LYS A 76 -7.17 2.47 14.06
N VAL A 77 -7.33 1.59 13.08
CA VAL A 77 -8.58 0.84 12.85
C VAL A 77 -8.44 -0.60 13.33
N GLU A 78 -7.38 -1.28 12.92
CA GLU A 78 -7.02 -2.66 13.27
C GLU A 78 -5.49 -2.80 13.36
N GLU A 79 -5.03 -3.78 14.12
CA GLU A 79 -3.61 -4.08 14.32
C GLU A 79 -3.39 -5.59 14.40
N LEU A 80 -2.30 -6.06 13.77
CA LEU A 80 -1.72 -7.37 13.95
C LEU A 80 -0.29 -7.17 14.47
N ASP A 81 -0.01 -7.67 15.66
CA ASP A 81 1.32 -7.60 16.30
C ASP A 81 1.82 -9.03 16.56
N GLU A 82 2.79 -9.45 15.74
CA GLU A 82 3.48 -10.73 15.81
C GLU A 82 4.97 -10.51 16.06
N GLN A 83 5.67 -11.54 16.53
CA GLN A 83 7.07 -11.44 16.98
C GLN A 83 8.02 -10.73 16.01
N GLU A 84 7.87 -10.98 14.71
CA GLU A 84 8.76 -10.43 13.66
C GLU A 84 8.00 -9.52 12.68
N PHE A 85 6.73 -9.22 12.94
CA PHE A 85 5.88 -8.47 12.03
C PHE A 85 4.77 -7.71 12.73
N VAL A 86 4.65 -6.42 12.42
CA VAL A 86 3.53 -5.58 12.84
C VAL A 86 2.82 -5.06 11.60
N SER A 87 1.49 -5.10 11.59
CA SER A 87 0.64 -4.51 10.55
C SER A 87 -0.44 -3.64 11.18
N ILE A 88 -0.51 -2.38 10.78
CA ILE A 88 -1.53 -1.44 11.22
C ILE A 88 -2.40 -1.06 10.02
N SER A 89 -3.71 -1.25 10.14
CA SER A 89 -4.71 -0.67 9.26
C SER A 89 -5.19 0.65 9.86
N GLY A 90 -5.17 1.72 9.07
CA GLY A 90 -5.53 3.07 9.50
C GLY A 90 -6.57 3.75 8.61
N TYR A 91 -7.14 4.82 9.13
CA TYR A 91 -8.09 5.67 8.42
C TYR A 91 -7.75 7.15 8.58
N LYS A 92 -7.46 7.84 7.48
CA LYS A 92 -7.33 9.30 7.40
C LYS A 92 -8.58 9.89 6.77
N ASN A 93 -9.28 10.76 7.49
CA ASN A 93 -10.40 11.48 6.91
C ASN A 93 -9.93 12.36 5.72
N ASN A 94 -10.82 12.60 4.74
CA ASN A 94 -10.58 13.37 3.51
C ASN A 94 -9.68 12.71 2.45
N TRP A 95 -9.25 11.46 2.63
CA TRP A 95 -8.67 10.68 1.53
C TRP A 95 -9.78 10.04 0.70
N SER A 96 -9.67 10.14 -0.63
CA SER A 96 -10.75 9.80 -1.57
C SER A 96 -10.93 8.31 -1.82
N ASN A 97 -9.95 7.48 -1.46
CA ASN A 97 -9.97 6.04 -1.65
C ASN A 97 -10.00 5.32 -0.29
N SER A 98 -10.97 4.43 -0.07
CA SER A 98 -11.08 3.66 1.18
C SER A 98 -11.67 2.28 0.91
N LEU A 99 -11.20 1.28 1.66
CA LEU A 99 -11.72 -0.07 1.66
C LEU A 99 -12.58 -0.29 2.90
N LYS A 100 -13.63 -1.09 2.72
CA LYS A 100 -14.50 -1.52 3.80
C LYS A 100 -13.96 -2.82 4.40
N LEU A 101 -13.78 -2.83 5.72
CA LEU A 101 -13.38 -3.99 6.50
C LEU A 101 -14.59 -4.87 6.86
N LYS A 102 -14.33 -6.08 7.35
CA LYS A 102 -15.37 -7.04 7.75
C LYS A 102 -16.30 -6.51 8.84
N ASN A 103 -15.82 -5.63 9.70
CA ASN A 103 -16.55 -4.98 10.78
C ASN A 103 -17.22 -3.66 10.34
N GLU A 104 -17.38 -3.43 9.04
CA GLU A 104 -17.98 -2.23 8.43
C GLU A 104 -17.15 -0.94 8.59
N LYS A 105 -16.02 -0.99 9.31
CA LYS A 105 -15.10 0.15 9.38
C LYS A 105 -14.42 0.39 8.03
N LEU A 106 -13.97 1.62 7.83
CA LEU A 106 -13.20 1.99 6.66
C LEU A 106 -11.70 2.04 7.00
N MET A 107 -10.87 1.66 6.03
CA MET A 107 -9.42 1.90 6.07
C MET A 107 -8.97 2.50 4.74
N ASN A 108 -7.92 3.29 4.76
CA ASN A 108 -7.32 3.86 3.55
C ASN A 108 -5.80 4.00 3.63
N ILE A 109 -5.20 3.40 4.66
CA ILE A 109 -3.77 3.24 4.77
C ILE A 109 -3.47 1.92 5.48
N GLN A 110 -2.41 1.26 5.06
CA GLN A 110 -1.83 0.12 5.76
C GLN A 110 -0.33 0.31 5.93
N ILE A 111 0.17 0.02 7.12
CA ILE A 111 1.58 0.11 7.47
C ILE A 111 2.03 -1.28 7.94
N GLY A 112 2.95 -1.90 7.20
CA GLY A 112 3.62 -3.14 7.58
C GLY A 112 5.05 -2.85 8.02
N VAL A 113 5.46 -3.37 9.16
CA VAL A 113 6.85 -3.33 9.64
C VAL A 113 7.30 -4.75 9.93
N ARG A 114 8.21 -5.26 9.10
CA ARG A 114 8.78 -6.60 9.22
C ARG A 114 10.22 -6.51 9.69
N LYS A 115 10.56 -7.23 10.76
CA LYS A 115 11.94 -7.34 11.22
C LYS A 115 12.74 -8.20 10.23
N LEU A 116 13.91 -7.71 9.84
CA LEU A 116 14.84 -8.42 8.95
C LEU A 116 15.98 -9.04 9.77
N ASP A 117 16.47 -8.30 10.76
CA ASP A 117 17.45 -8.74 11.76
C ASP A 117 17.34 -7.88 13.02
N GLU A 118 18.27 -8.01 13.96
CA GLU A 118 18.27 -7.27 15.23
C GLU A 118 18.29 -5.74 15.08
N ARG A 119 18.78 -5.22 13.94
CA ARG A 119 18.98 -3.80 13.73
C ARG A 119 18.15 -3.23 12.58
N ARG A 120 17.62 -4.06 11.69
CA ARG A 120 16.91 -3.62 10.48
C ARG A 120 15.49 -4.12 10.44
N SER A 121 14.60 -3.23 10.01
CA SER A 121 13.21 -3.56 9.68
C SER A 121 12.88 -3.04 8.28
N ARG A 122 12.16 -3.83 7.49
CA ARG A 122 11.50 -3.37 6.28
C ARG A 122 10.19 -2.71 6.67
N VAL A 123 10.00 -1.47 6.23
CA VAL A 123 8.78 -0.71 6.38
C VAL A 123 8.10 -0.64 5.02
N THR A 124 6.83 -0.99 4.97
CA THR A 124 5.97 -0.88 3.79
C THR A 124 4.77 -0.04 4.19
N ILE A 125 4.53 1.07 3.50
CA ILE A 125 3.37 1.94 3.70
C ILE A 125 2.57 1.94 2.40
N ALA A 126 1.28 1.64 2.47
CA ALA A 126 0.45 1.59 1.29
C ALA A 126 -0.91 2.28 1.49
N THR A 127 -1.46 2.81 0.39
CA THR A 127 -2.85 3.28 0.32
C THR A 127 -3.57 2.63 -0.86
N PRO A 128 -4.79 2.11 -0.67
CA PRO A 128 -5.43 1.86 0.63
C PRO A 128 -4.83 0.65 1.39
N ILE A 129 -4.21 -0.30 0.69
CA ILE A 129 -3.71 -1.58 1.23
C ILE A 129 -2.43 -2.02 0.52
N ILE A 130 -1.62 -2.84 1.18
CA ILE A 130 -0.43 -3.48 0.58
C ILE A 130 -0.92 -4.57 -0.39
N ILE A 131 -0.55 -4.46 -1.66
CA ILE A 131 -0.93 -5.42 -2.72
C ILE A 131 0.25 -6.21 -3.30
N SER A 132 1.48 -5.89 -2.91
CA SER A 132 2.65 -6.70 -3.24
C SER A 132 2.64 -7.97 -2.40
N GLU A 133 2.71 -9.11 -3.07
CA GLU A 133 3.10 -10.37 -2.42
C GLU A 133 4.61 -10.29 -2.10
N TYR A 134 4.99 -10.77 -0.92
CA TYR A 134 6.38 -10.84 -0.45
C TYR A 134 7.16 -11.98 -1.11
#